data_AF-A0A7X9IKK6-F1
#
_entry.id   AF-A0A7X9IKK6-F1
#
_cell.length_a   1.000
_cell.length_b   1.000
_cell.length_c   1.000
_cell.angle_alpha   90.00
_cell.angle_beta   90.00
_cell.angle_gamma   90.00
#
_symmetry.space_group_name_H-M   'P 1'
#
loop_
_entity.id
_entity.type
_entity.pdbx_description
1 polymer ?
#
loop_
_entity_poly.entity_id
_entity_poly.type
_entity_poly.pdbx_seq_one_letter_code
_entity_poly.pdbx_strand_id
1 'polypeptide(L)'
;MSGWNKEIKFNYRKGLVAVVTFLGGLYFFLEFILPARLLKAIGVAQYHENISNGFISVGAMALGLGLINLFLTHGSRILFKKKGSLNSFALLFGLLLMMSLSLYEWVAGLNAARAADELRLLSQFARQIEKDISSNRKDVPPADFRMLKLKESLDAYSSPCVASDISHSLKLISFCKEMKAQEAELDAIDIGRVENLQSISEVLSLMSASRAKFEAEKHKNSNLVRLFVLLKEGFFISLGAAMFSLLGFYIAVAAYRAFRVRSFEAALMMLAALIVMLGQMSFASGILDYFGEMRSWLMNIPNGAAFRAIRIGAAVAGLVLAFRMWFSIESESFSERS
;
A
#
# COMPACT_ATOMS: atom_id res chain seq x y z
N MET A 1 52.57 34.05 9.69
CA MET A 1 52.17 32.77 10.33
C MET A 1 51.25 33.11 11.51
N SER A 2 49.94 33.03 11.31
CA SER A 2 48.93 33.04 12.39
C SER A 2 47.66 32.45 11.78
N GLY A 3 47.49 31.14 11.78
CA GLY A 3 47.10 30.45 12.99
C GLY A 3 45.63 30.08 12.81
N TRP A 4 45.41 29.13 11.90
CA TRP A 4 44.12 28.48 11.66
C TRP A 4 43.67 27.75 12.92
N ASN A 5 42.87 28.38 13.77
CA ASN A 5 42.12 27.70 14.82
C ASN A 5 40.63 28.10 14.72
N LYS A 6 39.94 27.52 13.73
CA LYS A 6 38.50 27.36 13.83
C LYS A 6 38.26 26.16 14.73
N GLU A 7 37.88 26.40 15.97
CA GLU A 7 37.34 25.35 16.84
C GLU A 7 36.15 24.70 16.12
N ILE A 8 36.34 23.45 15.67
CA ILE A 8 35.26 22.63 15.14
C ILE A 8 34.41 22.22 16.35
N LYS A 9 33.43 23.04 16.72
CA LYS A 9 32.40 22.63 17.68
C LYS A 9 31.62 21.47 17.08
N PHE A 10 31.97 20.26 17.49
CA PHE A 10 31.31 19.04 17.03
C PHE A 10 29.83 19.11 17.43
N ASN A 11 28.95 19.28 16.45
CA ASN A 11 27.52 19.31 16.71
C ASN A 11 27.07 17.88 16.99
N TYR A 12 26.97 17.53 18.27
CA TYR A 12 26.60 16.20 18.76
C TYR A 12 25.33 15.66 18.09
N ARG A 13 24.39 16.53 17.68
CA ARG A 13 23.19 16.17 16.93
C ARG A 13 23.52 15.61 15.54
N LYS A 14 24.41 16.27 14.80
CA LYS A 14 24.90 15.79 13.49
C LYS A 14 25.70 14.50 13.63
N GLY A 15 26.52 14.39 14.67
CA GLY A 15 27.29 13.17 14.96
C GLY A 15 26.40 11.97 15.27
N LEU A 16 25.39 12.17 16.13
CA LEU A 16 24.42 11.12 16.48
C LEU A 16 23.64 10.64 15.26
N VAL A 17 23.17 11.57 14.42
CA VAL A 17 22.51 11.23 13.14
C VAL A 17 23.43 10.40 12.27
N ALA A 18 24.68 10.82 12.08
CA ALA A 18 25.63 10.12 11.24
C ALA A 18 25.90 8.70 11.75
N VAL A 19 26.07 8.51 13.07
CA VAL A 19 26.31 7.20 13.68
C VAL A 19 25.09 6.29 13.53
N VAL A 20 23.89 6.77 13.89
CA VAL A 20 22.67 5.95 13.78
C VAL A 20 22.40 5.58 12.32
N THR A 21 22.67 6.50 11.40
CA THR A 21 22.53 6.24 9.96
C THR A 21 23.52 5.23 9.44
N PHE A 22 24.78 5.39 9.83
CA PHE A 22 25.84 4.48 9.46
C PHE A 22 25.54 3.07 9.98
N LEU A 23 25.13 2.93 11.24
CA LEU A 23 24.80 1.63 11.84
C LEU A 23 23.56 0.99 11.21
N GLY A 24 22.50 1.76 10.95
CA GLY A 24 21.32 1.24 10.25
C GLY A 24 21.63 0.78 8.83
N GLY A 25 22.41 1.58 8.09
CA GLY A 25 22.91 1.23 6.75
C GLY A 25 23.81 -0.01 6.76
N LEU A 26 24.74 -0.07 7.71
CA LEU A 26 25.64 -1.19 7.90
C LEU A 26 24.90 -2.47 8.24
N TYR A 27 23.85 -2.39 9.07
CA TYR A 27 23.00 -3.53 9.39
C TYR A 27 22.37 -4.13 8.12
N PHE A 28 21.65 -3.32 7.32
CA PHE A 28 21.04 -3.81 6.09
C PHE A 28 22.08 -4.28 5.08
N PHE A 29 23.26 -3.66 5.03
CA PHE A 29 24.38 -4.12 4.21
C PHE A 29 24.87 -5.52 4.62
N LEU A 30 25.08 -5.74 5.92
CA LEU A 30 25.52 -7.02 6.45
C LEU A 30 24.44 -8.09 6.29
N GLU A 31 23.18 -7.76 6.54
CA GLU A 31 22.04 -8.65 6.30
C GLU A 31 21.97 -9.09 4.85
N PHE A 32 22.22 -8.14 3.96
CA PHE A 32 22.15 -8.36 2.53
C PHE A 32 23.30 -9.23 1.99
N ILE A 33 24.51 -9.09 2.53
CA ILE A 33 25.72 -9.77 2.04
C ILE A 33 25.97 -11.11 2.74
N LEU A 34 25.72 -11.17 4.05
CA LEU A 34 26.08 -12.34 4.84
C LEU A 34 25.02 -13.45 4.71
N PRO A 35 25.44 -14.72 4.57
CA PRO A 35 24.55 -15.87 4.69
C PRO A 35 23.79 -15.85 6.02
N ALA A 36 22.51 -16.25 6.01
CA ALA A 36 21.64 -16.26 7.20
C ALA A 36 22.25 -17.02 8.40
N ARG A 37 23.05 -18.07 8.15
CA ARG A 37 23.75 -18.82 9.20
C ARG A 37 24.75 -17.96 9.98
N LEU A 38 25.48 -17.08 9.29
CA LEU A 38 26.45 -16.17 9.90
C LEU A 38 25.75 -15.06 10.70
N LEU A 39 24.67 -14.49 10.16
CA LEU A 39 23.86 -13.49 10.89
C LEU A 39 23.24 -14.05 12.17
N LYS A 40 22.84 -15.32 12.14
CA LYS A 40 22.36 -16.04 13.32
C LYS A 40 23.48 -16.31 14.33
N ALA A 41 24.68 -16.67 13.86
CA ALA A 41 25.84 -16.88 14.72
C ALA A 41 26.31 -15.59 15.42
N ILE A 42 26.20 -14.43 14.78
CA ILE A 42 26.54 -13.11 15.36
C ILE A 42 25.40 -12.60 16.29
N GLY A 43 24.27 -13.30 16.34
CA GLY A 43 23.14 -12.94 17.21
C GLY A 43 22.38 -11.68 16.78
N VAL A 44 22.62 -11.15 15.57
CA VAL A 44 21.93 -9.94 15.07
C VAL A 44 20.60 -10.28 14.42
N ALA A 45 20.44 -11.52 13.92
CA ALA A 45 19.23 -11.98 13.25
C ALA A 45 17.97 -11.87 14.13
N GLN A 46 18.09 -12.01 15.45
CA GLN A 46 16.96 -11.90 16.39
C GLN A 46 16.40 -10.46 16.50
N TYR A 47 17.18 -9.45 16.09
CA TYR A 47 16.77 -8.05 16.16
C TYR A 47 16.22 -7.53 14.82
N HIS A 48 16.15 -8.36 13.78
CA HIS A 48 15.72 -7.95 12.44
C HIS A 48 14.34 -7.28 12.44
N GLU A 49 13.34 -7.92 13.07
CA GLU A 49 11.99 -7.36 13.15
C GLU A 49 11.98 -6.00 13.87
N ASN A 50 12.72 -5.87 14.98
CA ASN A 50 12.80 -4.62 15.74
C ASN A 50 13.48 -3.50 14.94
N ILE A 51 14.57 -3.80 14.23
CA ILE A 51 15.28 -2.83 13.39
C ILE A 51 14.42 -2.42 12.19
N SER A 52 13.75 -3.38 11.55
CA SER A 52 12.82 -3.15 10.44
C SER A 52 11.62 -2.30 10.88
N ASN A 53 10.99 -2.63 12.00
CA ASN A 53 9.90 -1.85 12.59
C ASN A 53 10.34 -0.43 12.95
N GLY A 54 11.56 -0.27 13.48
CA GLY A 54 12.17 1.03 13.73
C GLY A 54 12.34 1.84 12.44
N PHE A 55 12.85 1.21 11.38
CA PHE A 55 13.00 1.85 10.07
C PHE A 55 11.65 2.29 9.48
N ILE A 56 10.63 1.42 9.52
CA ILE A 56 9.27 1.73 9.07
C ILE A 56 8.69 2.90 9.86
N SER A 57 8.90 2.91 11.18
CA SER A 57 8.41 3.97 12.07
C SER A 57 9.06 5.33 11.74
N VAL A 58 10.39 5.36 11.54
CA VAL A 58 11.12 6.56 11.11
C VAL A 58 10.66 7.00 9.71
N GLY A 59 10.44 6.05 8.80
CA GLY A 59 9.91 6.31 7.46
C GLY A 59 8.52 6.94 7.48
N ALA A 60 7.60 6.41 8.31
CA ALA A 60 6.26 6.96 8.50
C ALA A 60 6.31 8.40 9.05
N MET A 61 7.18 8.66 10.02
CA MET A 61 7.39 10.01 10.55
C MET A 61 7.98 10.96 9.51
N ALA A 62 8.93 10.50 8.69
CA ALA A 62 9.50 11.29 7.61
C ALA A 62 8.45 11.67 6.54
N LEU A 63 7.53 10.76 6.22
CA LEU A 63 6.38 11.07 5.36
C LEU A 63 5.49 12.16 5.99
N GLY A 64 5.21 12.05 7.30
CA GLY A 64 4.45 13.06 8.05
C GLY A 64 5.12 14.44 8.03
N LEU A 65 6.43 14.50 8.30
CA LEU A 65 7.22 15.73 8.22
C LEU A 65 7.24 16.31 6.80
N GLY A 66 7.35 15.46 5.77
CA GLY A 66 7.26 15.88 4.38
C GLY A 66 5.93 16.54 4.03
N LEU A 67 4.82 15.97 4.50
CA LEU A 67 3.48 16.56 4.36
C LEU A 67 3.40 17.92 5.08
N ILE A 68 3.82 17.99 6.35
CA ILE A 68 3.83 19.23 7.12
C ILE A 68 4.66 20.31 6.41
N ASN A 69 5.84 19.96 5.90
CA ASN A 69 6.69 20.88 5.18
C ASN A 69 6.02 21.42 3.91
N LEU A 70 5.34 20.56 3.14
CA LEU A 70 4.54 20.98 1.99
C LEU A 70 3.44 21.96 2.39
N PHE A 71 2.69 21.67 3.45
CA PHE A 71 1.65 22.55 3.96
C PHE A 71 2.21 23.90 4.42
N LEU A 72 3.31 23.92 5.16
CA LEU A 72 3.92 25.16 5.63
C LEU A 72 4.49 25.99 4.49
N THR A 73 5.27 25.36 3.61
CA THR A 73 5.95 26.03 2.49
C THR A 73 4.94 26.59 1.49
N HIS A 74 3.95 25.80 1.09
CA HIS A 74 2.95 26.24 0.11
C HIS A 74 1.82 27.04 0.75
N GLY A 75 1.44 26.75 1.99
CA GLY A 75 0.44 27.51 2.74
C GLY A 75 0.90 28.94 3.02
N SER A 76 2.17 29.12 3.40
CA SER A 76 2.78 30.45 3.55
C SER A 76 2.71 31.25 2.24
N ARG A 77 2.99 30.64 1.08
CA ARG A 77 2.88 31.33 -0.22
C ARG A 77 1.45 31.78 -0.54
N ILE A 78 0.43 31.02 -0.14
CA ILE A 78 -0.97 31.36 -0.33
C ILE A 78 -1.38 32.51 0.61
N LEU A 79 -1.08 32.37 1.90
CA LEU A 79 -1.43 33.36 2.93
C LEU A 79 -0.77 34.71 2.67
N PHE A 80 0.51 34.71 2.29
CA PHE A 80 1.27 35.93 1.99
C PHE A 80 1.22 36.33 0.50
N LYS A 81 0.32 35.73 -0.31
CA LYS A 81 0.13 36.02 -1.75
C LYS A 81 1.44 36.15 -2.55
N LYS A 82 2.41 35.26 -2.29
CA LYS A 82 3.71 35.25 -2.98
C LYS A 82 3.54 34.83 -4.44
N LYS A 83 4.53 35.14 -5.29
CA LYS A 83 4.55 34.74 -6.72
C LYS A 83 4.36 33.21 -6.85
N GLY A 84 3.40 32.77 -7.66
CA GLY A 84 3.05 31.35 -7.81
C GLY A 84 2.11 30.79 -6.74
N SER A 85 1.37 31.65 -6.02
CA SER A 85 0.37 31.25 -5.03
C SER A 85 -0.74 30.37 -5.61
N LEU A 86 -1.18 30.63 -6.85
CA LEU A 86 -2.21 29.82 -7.52
C LEU A 86 -1.78 28.36 -7.73
N ASN A 87 -0.53 28.13 -8.16
CA ASN A 87 0.00 26.77 -8.32
C ASN A 87 0.13 26.06 -6.96
N SER A 88 0.51 26.81 -5.92
CA SER A 88 0.59 26.30 -4.56
C SER A 88 -0.80 25.94 -4.00
N PHE A 89 -1.82 26.73 -4.33
CA PHE A 89 -3.20 26.43 -4.01
C PHE A 89 -3.69 25.18 -4.73
N ALA A 90 -3.45 25.06 -6.04
CA ALA A 90 -3.82 23.87 -6.80
C ALA A 90 -3.17 22.59 -6.24
N LEU A 91 -1.90 22.67 -5.81
CA LEU A 91 -1.19 21.56 -5.19
C LEU A 91 -1.82 21.16 -3.85
N LEU A 92 -2.03 22.11 -2.93
CA LEU A 92 -2.60 21.81 -1.62
C LEU A 92 -4.07 21.36 -1.70
N PHE A 93 -4.84 21.96 -2.60
CA PHE A 93 -6.21 21.54 -2.88
C PHE A 93 -6.25 20.13 -3.44
N GLY A 94 -5.42 19.81 -4.44
CA GLY A 94 -5.34 18.47 -5.02
C GLY A 94 -4.90 17.41 -4.00
N LEU A 95 -3.92 17.74 -3.15
CA LEU A 95 -3.47 16.88 -2.06
C LEU A 95 -4.62 16.60 -1.07
N LEU A 96 -5.29 17.64 -0.57
CA LEU A 96 -6.38 17.51 0.39
C LEU A 96 -7.59 16.77 -0.19
N LEU A 97 -7.95 17.08 -1.44
CA LEU A 97 -9.03 16.42 -2.16
C LEU A 97 -8.74 14.92 -2.30
N MET A 98 -7.57 14.56 -2.82
CA MET A 98 -7.22 13.15 -3.03
C MET A 98 -7.06 12.39 -1.71
N MET A 99 -6.50 13.02 -0.68
CA MET A 99 -6.38 12.42 0.65
C MET A 99 -7.76 12.16 1.26
N SER A 100 -8.70 13.11 1.13
CA SER A 100 -10.06 12.97 1.64
C SER A 100 -10.85 11.90 0.88
N LEU A 101 -10.74 11.88 -0.45
CA LEU A 101 -11.40 10.87 -1.29
C LEU A 101 -10.83 9.47 -1.04
N SER A 102 -9.51 9.35 -0.87
CA SER A 102 -8.87 8.07 -0.55
C SER A 102 -9.25 7.56 0.84
N LEU A 103 -9.33 8.46 1.84
CA LEU A 103 -9.79 8.07 3.17
C LEU A 103 -11.25 7.61 3.15
N TYR A 104 -12.10 8.34 2.41
CA TYR A 104 -13.49 7.97 2.23
C TYR A 104 -13.63 6.60 1.53
N GLU A 105 -12.89 6.38 0.44
CA GLU A 105 -12.90 5.10 -0.29
C GLU A 105 -12.44 3.93 0.59
N TRP A 106 -11.40 4.14 1.39
CA TRP A 106 -10.94 3.15 2.35
C TRP A 106 -12.00 2.82 3.42
N VAL A 107 -12.58 3.84 4.07
CA VAL A 107 -13.61 3.65 5.11
C VAL A 107 -14.89 3.03 4.52
N ALA A 108 -15.32 3.48 3.34
CA ALA A 108 -16.49 2.93 2.66
C ALA A 108 -16.27 1.46 2.26
N GLY A 109 -15.07 1.10 1.81
CA GLY A 109 -14.69 -0.28 1.54
C GLY A 109 -14.71 -1.17 2.79
N LEU A 110 -14.22 -0.65 3.93
CA LEU A 110 -14.30 -1.36 5.22
C LEU A 110 -15.75 -1.60 5.65
N ASN A 111 -16.62 -0.60 5.51
CA ASN A 111 -18.03 -0.73 5.89
C ASN A 111 -18.76 -1.74 4.97
N ALA A 112 -18.46 -1.74 3.67
CA ALA A 112 -18.99 -2.73 2.73
C ALA A 112 -18.56 -4.16 3.08
N ALA A 113 -17.31 -4.36 3.50
CA ALA A 113 -16.81 -5.67 3.94
C ALA A 113 -17.47 -6.13 5.26
N ARG A 114 -17.59 -5.24 6.25
CA ARG A 114 -18.20 -5.53 7.56
C ARG A 114 -19.65 -6.00 7.46
N ALA A 115 -20.43 -5.38 6.57
CA ALA A 115 -21.84 -5.72 6.40
C ALA A 115 -22.08 -7.20 6.00
N ALA A 116 -21.15 -7.82 5.27
CA ALA A 116 -21.22 -9.25 4.95
C ALA A 116 -20.68 -10.14 6.08
N ASP A 117 -19.69 -9.65 6.83
CA ASP A 117 -19.09 -10.37 7.94
C ASP A 117 -20.07 -10.62 9.08
N GLU A 118 -21.01 -9.71 9.36
CA GLU A 118 -22.05 -9.91 10.39
C GLU A 118 -22.88 -11.19 10.13
N LEU A 119 -23.39 -11.35 8.91
CA LEU A 119 -24.14 -12.55 8.52
C LEU A 119 -23.27 -13.82 8.55
N ARG A 120 -22.01 -13.70 8.14
CA ARG A 120 -21.04 -14.81 8.20
C ARG A 120 -20.76 -15.24 9.63
N LEU A 121 -20.66 -14.29 10.57
CA LEU A 121 -20.50 -14.57 11.99
C LEU A 121 -21.74 -15.25 12.57
N LEU A 122 -22.95 -14.81 12.20
CA LEU A 122 -24.20 -15.46 12.62
C LEU A 122 -24.32 -16.89 12.06
N SER A 123 -23.93 -17.11 10.80
CA SER A 123 -23.83 -18.45 10.20
C SER A 123 -22.86 -19.34 10.97
N GLN A 124 -21.65 -18.84 11.27
CA GLN A 124 -20.65 -19.57 12.05
C GLN A 124 -21.13 -19.85 13.48
N PHE A 125 -21.86 -18.90 14.09
CA PHE A 125 -22.43 -19.07 15.42
C PHE A 125 -23.50 -20.17 15.44
N ALA A 126 -24.43 -20.17 14.47
CA ALA A 126 -25.44 -21.23 14.32
C ALA A 126 -24.79 -22.62 14.18
N ARG A 127 -23.78 -22.73 13.30
CA ARG A 127 -23.00 -23.96 13.09
C ARG A 127 -22.23 -24.39 14.34
N GLN A 128 -21.72 -23.44 15.12
CA GLN A 128 -21.01 -23.74 16.35
C GLN A 128 -21.97 -24.26 17.44
N ILE A 129 -23.19 -23.73 17.53
CA ILE A 129 -24.22 -24.23 18.46
C ILE A 129 -24.53 -25.71 18.13
N GLU A 130 -24.76 -26.03 16.86
CA GLU A 130 -25.01 -27.41 16.40
C GLU A 130 -23.85 -28.36 16.77
N LYS A 131 -22.61 -27.92 16.55
CA LYS A 131 -21.41 -28.68 16.89
C LYS A 131 -21.27 -28.90 18.40
N ASP A 132 -21.57 -27.90 19.22
CA ASP A 132 -21.47 -28.02 20.68
C ASP A 132 -22.57 -28.95 21.25
N ILE A 133 -23.76 -28.95 20.65
CA ILE A 133 -24.85 -29.87 21.02
C ILE A 133 -24.46 -31.31 20.68
N SER A 134 -23.98 -31.56 19.46
CA SER A 134 -23.55 -32.90 19.03
C SER A 134 -22.36 -33.45 19.80
N SER A 135 -21.44 -32.57 20.25
CA SER A 135 -20.28 -32.97 21.07
C SER A 135 -20.55 -32.97 22.59
N ASN A 136 -21.79 -32.66 23.01
CA ASN A 136 -22.22 -32.58 24.42
C ASN A 136 -21.27 -31.74 25.30
N ARG A 137 -20.87 -30.58 24.77
CA ARG A 137 -19.87 -29.70 25.38
C ARG A 137 -20.47 -28.94 26.56
N LYS A 138 -19.83 -28.98 27.73
CA LYS A 138 -20.37 -28.42 29.00
C LYS A 138 -19.73 -27.11 29.49
N ASP A 139 -18.67 -26.65 28.83
CA ASP A 139 -17.94 -25.41 29.13
C ASP A 139 -18.55 -24.17 28.45
N VAL A 140 -19.70 -24.32 27.78
CA VAL A 140 -20.39 -23.27 27.04
C VAL A 140 -21.77 -22.99 27.63
N PRO A 141 -22.31 -21.76 27.46
CA PRO A 141 -23.67 -21.44 27.86
C PRO A 141 -24.72 -22.40 27.25
N PRO A 142 -25.87 -22.60 27.92
CA PRO A 142 -26.95 -23.46 27.43
C PRO A 142 -27.35 -23.13 25.99
N ALA A 143 -27.72 -24.17 25.22
CA ALA A 143 -28.11 -24.02 23.81
C ALA A 143 -29.27 -23.05 23.64
N ASP A 144 -30.30 -23.14 24.50
CA ASP A 144 -31.50 -22.28 24.44
C ASP A 144 -31.16 -20.79 24.56
N PHE A 145 -30.22 -20.44 25.46
CA PHE A 145 -29.78 -19.06 25.61
C PHE A 145 -29.05 -18.55 24.36
N ARG A 146 -28.19 -19.39 23.76
CA ARG A 146 -27.46 -19.04 22.54
C ARG A 146 -28.39 -18.92 21.33
N MET A 147 -29.39 -19.79 21.23
CA MET A 147 -30.42 -19.74 20.19
C MET A 147 -31.31 -18.49 20.34
N LEU A 148 -31.66 -18.11 21.57
CA LEU A 148 -32.35 -16.85 21.84
C LEU A 148 -31.52 -15.64 21.36
N LYS A 149 -30.21 -15.63 21.63
CA LYS A 149 -29.31 -14.57 21.18
C LYS A 149 -29.10 -14.55 19.67
N LEU A 150 -29.05 -15.72 19.04
CA LEU A 150 -29.04 -15.83 17.58
C LEU A 150 -30.31 -15.21 16.99
N LYS A 151 -31.48 -15.56 17.54
CA LYS A 151 -32.76 -14.99 17.12
C LYS A 151 -32.82 -13.48 17.31
N GLU A 152 -32.45 -12.97 18.48
CA GLU A 152 -32.39 -11.53 18.75
C GLU A 152 -31.47 -10.78 17.77
N SER A 153 -30.34 -11.39 17.40
CA SER A 153 -29.40 -10.81 16.42
C SER A 153 -29.95 -10.83 14.99
N LEU A 154 -30.73 -11.86 14.64
CA LEU A 154 -31.41 -11.97 13.35
C LEU A 154 -32.59 -11.00 13.25
N ASP A 155 -33.36 -10.83 14.33
CA ASP A 155 -34.46 -9.86 14.39
C ASP A 155 -33.93 -8.40 14.28
N ALA A 156 -32.71 -8.15 14.74
CA ALA A 156 -32.03 -6.86 14.59
C ALA A 156 -31.42 -6.63 13.20
N TYR A 157 -31.33 -7.66 12.36
CA TYR A 157 -30.77 -7.55 11.02
C TYR A 157 -31.72 -6.80 10.09
N SER A 158 -31.26 -5.68 9.52
CA SER A 158 -32.03 -4.90 8.56
C SER A 158 -31.67 -5.29 7.12
N SER A 159 -32.67 -5.63 6.32
CA SER A 159 -32.49 -5.87 4.88
C SER A 159 -31.99 -4.60 4.17
N PRO A 160 -30.93 -4.67 3.37
CA PRO A 160 -30.32 -3.50 2.72
C PRO A 160 -31.04 -3.04 1.45
N CYS A 161 -32.07 -3.77 1.03
CA CYS A 161 -32.73 -3.59 -0.25
C CYS A 161 -33.74 -2.44 -0.22
N VAL A 162 -33.22 -1.21 -0.18
CA VAL A 162 -34.01 0.02 -0.26
C VAL A 162 -34.17 0.46 -1.72
N ALA A 163 -35.39 0.79 -2.14
CA ALA A 163 -35.71 1.09 -3.54
C ALA A 163 -34.94 2.28 -4.14
N SER A 164 -34.53 3.26 -3.31
CA SER A 164 -33.75 4.44 -3.74
C SER A 164 -32.33 4.10 -4.19
N ASP A 165 -31.74 3.03 -3.67
CA ASP A 165 -30.31 2.72 -3.86
C ASP A 165 -30.04 1.88 -5.11
N ILE A 166 -31.09 1.41 -5.79
CA ILE A 166 -31.03 0.28 -6.74
C ILE A 166 -31.50 0.69 -8.16
N SER A 167 -32.19 1.83 -8.29
CA SER A 167 -32.94 2.21 -9.51
C SER A 167 -32.14 2.29 -10.81
N HIS A 168 -30.81 2.41 -10.73
CA HIS A 168 -29.94 2.62 -11.88
C HIS A 168 -29.02 1.44 -12.24
N SER A 169 -29.10 0.30 -11.54
CA SER A 169 -28.24 -0.87 -11.78
C SER A 169 -29.01 -2.18 -11.85
N LEU A 170 -29.03 -2.79 -13.03
CA LEU A 170 -29.66 -4.10 -13.26
C LEU A 170 -29.08 -5.19 -12.36
N LYS A 171 -27.77 -5.12 -12.06
CA LYS A 171 -27.08 -6.05 -11.15
C LYS A 171 -27.53 -5.88 -9.70
N LEU A 172 -27.73 -4.65 -9.24
CA LEU A 172 -28.23 -4.41 -7.87
C LEU A 172 -29.66 -4.93 -7.72
N ILE A 173 -30.49 -4.80 -8.76
CA ILE A 173 -31.85 -5.36 -8.78
C ILE A 173 -31.80 -6.88 -8.66
N SER A 174 -30.95 -7.56 -9.43
CA SER A 174 -30.83 -9.03 -9.38
C SER A 174 -30.33 -9.51 -8.00
N PHE A 175 -29.32 -8.86 -7.44
CA PHE A 175 -28.83 -9.22 -6.09
C PHE A 175 -29.88 -9.00 -5.01
N CYS A 176 -30.67 -7.92 -5.08
CA CYS A 176 -31.75 -7.71 -4.12
C CYS A 176 -32.89 -8.71 -4.27
N LYS A 177 -33.18 -9.18 -5.49
CA LYS A 177 -34.14 -10.27 -5.70
C LYS A 177 -33.66 -11.57 -5.07
N GLU A 178 -32.39 -11.92 -5.25
CA GLU A 178 -31.75 -13.08 -4.63
C GLU A 178 -31.80 -12.98 -3.09
N MET A 179 -31.39 -11.84 -2.54
CA MET A 179 -31.40 -11.63 -1.09
C MET A 179 -32.80 -11.70 -0.47
N LYS A 180 -33.83 -11.13 -1.13
CA LYS A 180 -35.22 -11.23 -0.66
C LYS A 180 -35.76 -12.65 -0.69
N ALA A 181 -35.33 -13.46 -1.66
CA ALA A 181 -35.71 -14.87 -1.70
C ALA A 181 -35.10 -15.65 -0.52
N GLN A 182 -33.84 -15.35 -0.18
CA GLN A 182 -33.14 -15.94 0.97
C GLN A 182 -33.72 -15.47 2.31
N GLU A 183 -34.13 -14.21 2.40
CA GLU A 183 -34.83 -13.65 3.57
C GLU A 183 -36.17 -14.37 3.81
N ALA A 184 -36.96 -14.59 2.75
CA ALA A 184 -38.20 -15.36 2.84
C ALA A 184 -37.98 -16.85 3.21
N GLU A 185 -36.87 -17.44 2.76
CA GLU A 185 -36.47 -18.80 3.16
C GLU A 185 -36.09 -18.85 4.66
N LEU A 186 -35.38 -17.83 5.16
CA LEU A 186 -35.01 -17.71 6.57
C LEU A 186 -36.25 -17.52 7.47
N ASP A 187 -37.20 -16.67 7.05
CA ASP A 187 -38.44 -16.40 7.78
C ASP A 187 -39.36 -17.65 7.89
N ALA A 188 -39.24 -18.57 6.93
CA ALA A 188 -39.99 -19.83 6.94
C ALA A 188 -39.43 -20.84 7.96
N ILE A 189 -38.20 -20.64 8.45
CA ILE A 189 -37.52 -21.55 9.37
C ILE A 189 -37.80 -21.16 10.83
N ASP A 190 -38.23 -22.11 11.65
CA ASP A 190 -38.35 -21.90 13.09
C ASP A 190 -36.96 -21.88 13.75
N ILE A 191 -36.45 -20.67 14.01
CA ILE A 191 -35.13 -20.40 14.62
C ILE A 191 -35.03 -20.99 16.04
N GLY A 192 -36.16 -21.25 16.71
CA GLY A 192 -36.20 -21.83 18.05
C GLY A 192 -35.89 -23.33 18.13
N ARG A 193 -35.74 -24.03 17.00
CA ARG A 193 -35.53 -25.48 16.96
C ARG A 193 -34.12 -25.88 16.58
N VAL A 194 -33.53 -26.76 17.39
CA VAL A 194 -32.16 -27.27 17.20
C VAL A 194 -31.99 -27.99 15.86
N GLU A 195 -33.01 -28.70 15.41
CA GLU A 195 -33.02 -29.45 14.14
C GLU A 195 -32.80 -28.55 12.92
N ASN A 196 -33.11 -27.25 13.03
CA ASN A 196 -33.00 -26.29 11.94
C ASN A 196 -31.65 -25.56 11.89
N LEU A 197 -30.76 -25.75 12.87
CA LEU A 197 -29.50 -24.99 12.97
C LEU A 197 -28.60 -25.15 11.74
N GLN A 198 -28.56 -26.34 11.15
CA GLN A 198 -27.79 -26.59 9.93
C GLN A 198 -28.33 -25.74 8.77
N SER A 199 -29.64 -25.79 8.51
CA SER A 199 -30.31 -25.02 7.46
C SER A 199 -30.17 -23.51 7.69
N ILE A 200 -30.29 -23.03 8.93
CA ILE A 200 -30.06 -21.62 9.29
C ILE A 200 -28.63 -21.22 8.94
N SER A 201 -27.65 -22.05 9.28
CA SER A 201 -26.24 -21.76 8.98
C SER A 201 -25.97 -21.67 7.47
N GLU A 202 -26.58 -22.55 6.68
CA GLU A 202 -26.45 -22.61 5.23
C GLU A 202 -27.07 -21.37 4.57
N VAL A 203 -28.33 -21.03 4.92
CA VAL A 203 -29.02 -19.84 4.40
C VAL A 203 -28.25 -18.57 4.75
N LEU A 204 -27.82 -18.40 6.01
CA LEU A 204 -27.03 -17.24 6.42
C LEU A 204 -25.68 -17.13 5.70
N SER A 205 -25.05 -18.27 5.37
CA SER A 205 -23.81 -18.27 4.59
C SER A 205 -24.05 -17.78 3.16
N LEU A 206 -25.14 -18.20 2.53
CA LEU A 206 -25.55 -17.76 1.20
C LEU A 206 -25.93 -16.27 1.21
N MET A 207 -26.68 -15.83 2.22
CA MET A 207 -27.01 -14.42 2.43
C MET A 207 -25.76 -13.56 2.61
N SER A 208 -24.75 -14.03 3.36
CA SER A 208 -23.48 -13.30 3.54
C SER A 208 -22.75 -13.10 2.22
N ALA A 209 -22.73 -14.12 1.34
CA ALA A 209 -22.09 -14.04 0.04
C ALA A 209 -22.85 -13.09 -0.91
N SER A 210 -24.19 -13.13 -0.90
CA SER A 210 -25.04 -12.21 -1.65
C SER A 210 -24.87 -10.76 -1.15
N ARG A 211 -24.82 -10.57 0.18
CA ARG A 211 -24.58 -9.28 0.84
C ARG A 211 -23.25 -8.66 0.42
N ALA A 212 -22.18 -9.45 0.40
CA ALA A 212 -20.85 -9.00 -0.02
C ALA A 212 -20.85 -8.49 -1.46
N LYS A 213 -21.50 -9.23 -2.37
CA LYS A 213 -21.62 -8.83 -3.78
C LYS A 213 -22.45 -7.57 -3.94
N PHE A 214 -23.57 -7.46 -3.21
CA PHE A 214 -24.43 -6.29 -3.21
C PHE A 214 -23.68 -5.03 -2.76
N GLU A 215 -23.02 -5.09 -1.60
CA GLU A 215 -22.30 -3.93 -1.05
C GLU A 215 -21.09 -3.55 -1.93
N ALA A 216 -20.38 -4.52 -2.51
CA ALA A 216 -19.30 -4.24 -3.46
C ALA A 216 -19.80 -3.52 -4.72
N GLU A 217 -20.91 -3.97 -5.30
CA GLU A 217 -21.48 -3.35 -6.50
C GLU A 217 -22.13 -1.99 -6.20
N LYS A 218 -22.75 -1.83 -5.01
CA LYS A 218 -23.29 -0.55 -4.53
C LYS A 218 -22.17 0.46 -4.33
N HIS A 219 -21.09 0.05 -3.66
CA HIS A 219 -19.89 0.85 -3.46
C HIS A 219 -19.30 1.32 -4.79
N LYS A 220 -19.11 0.40 -5.75
CA LYS A 220 -18.57 0.72 -7.08
C LYS A 220 -19.43 1.73 -7.85
N ASN A 221 -20.75 1.70 -7.67
CA ASN A 221 -21.66 2.61 -8.36
C ASN A 221 -21.82 3.97 -7.68
N SER A 222 -21.25 4.17 -6.49
CA SER A 222 -21.25 5.48 -5.82
C SER A 222 -20.59 6.56 -6.68
N ASN A 223 -21.22 7.75 -6.74
CA ASN A 223 -20.68 8.91 -7.44
C ASN A 223 -19.30 9.31 -6.92
N LEU A 224 -19.04 9.15 -5.62
CA LEU A 224 -17.74 9.48 -5.01
C LEU A 224 -16.64 8.52 -5.47
N VAL A 225 -16.96 7.24 -5.62
CA VAL A 225 -16.01 6.24 -6.16
C VAL A 225 -15.74 6.51 -7.63
N ARG A 226 -16.77 6.86 -8.42
CA ARG A 226 -16.60 7.28 -9.81
C ARG A 226 -15.70 8.52 -9.93
N LEU A 227 -15.91 9.52 -9.07
CA LEU A 227 -15.06 10.72 -9.02
C LEU A 227 -13.60 10.35 -8.67
N PHE A 228 -13.41 9.50 -7.65
CA PHE A 228 -12.08 9.02 -7.26
C PHE A 228 -11.38 8.30 -8.41
N VAL A 229 -12.07 7.37 -9.10
CA VAL A 229 -11.54 6.65 -10.26
C VAL A 229 -11.18 7.63 -11.38
N LEU A 230 -12.04 8.61 -11.68
CA LEU A 230 -11.77 9.62 -12.69
C LEU A 230 -10.54 10.48 -12.36
N LEU A 231 -10.40 10.93 -11.12
CA LEU A 231 -9.24 11.72 -10.68
C LEU A 231 -7.95 10.89 -10.66
N LYS A 232 -8.03 9.63 -10.24
CA LYS A 232 -6.88 8.74 -10.14
C LYS A 232 -6.43 8.24 -11.51
N GLU A 233 -7.31 7.60 -12.26
CA GLU A 233 -6.97 6.98 -13.55
C GLU A 233 -6.93 8.02 -14.67
N GLY A 234 -7.92 8.90 -14.72
CA GLY A 234 -8.02 9.93 -15.74
C GLY A 234 -6.91 10.98 -15.61
N PHE A 235 -6.76 11.60 -14.44
CA PHE A 235 -5.77 12.66 -14.25
C PHE A 235 -4.42 12.12 -13.77
N PHE A 236 -4.35 11.57 -12.56
CA PHE A 236 -3.07 11.26 -11.92
C PHE A 236 -2.23 10.26 -12.73
N ILE A 237 -2.81 9.12 -13.13
CA ILE A 237 -2.10 8.08 -13.88
C ILE A 237 -1.72 8.58 -15.28
N SER A 238 -2.65 9.21 -16.01
CA SER A 238 -2.38 9.66 -17.38
C SER A 238 -1.36 10.80 -17.45
N LEU A 239 -1.44 11.79 -16.55
CA LEU A 239 -0.43 12.85 -16.47
C LEU A 239 0.92 12.28 -16.01
N GLY A 240 0.92 11.33 -15.08
CA GLY A 240 2.12 10.60 -14.68
C GLY A 240 2.77 9.87 -15.86
N ALA A 241 1.97 9.17 -16.67
CA ALA A 241 2.44 8.49 -17.87
C ALA A 241 3.02 9.46 -18.90
N ALA A 242 2.44 10.66 -19.07
CA ALA A 242 3.00 11.70 -19.91
C ALA A 242 4.37 12.18 -19.41
N MET A 243 4.54 12.37 -18.09
CA MET A 243 5.84 12.72 -17.50
C MET A 243 6.88 11.62 -17.69
N PHE A 244 6.51 10.35 -17.48
CA PHE A 244 7.41 9.22 -17.71
C PHE A 244 7.75 9.02 -19.18
N SER A 245 6.80 9.27 -20.09
CA SER A 245 7.02 9.25 -21.54
C SER A 245 8.04 10.32 -21.94
N LEU A 246 7.88 11.55 -21.47
CA LEU A 246 8.85 12.64 -21.68
C LEU A 246 10.22 12.28 -21.10
N LEU A 247 10.27 11.74 -19.89
CA LEU A 247 11.52 11.30 -19.26
C LEU A 247 12.22 10.24 -20.11
N GLY A 248 11.49 9.23 -20.59
CA GLY A 248 12.02 8.19 -21.46
C GLY A 248 12.55 8.76 -22.78
N PHE A 249 11.81 9.66 -23.42
CA PHE A 249 12.25 10.37 -24.62
C PHE A 249 13.53 11.16 -24.38
N TYR A 250 13.63 11.92 -23.29
CA TYR A 250 14.83 12.69 -22.97
C TYR A 250 16.03 11.80 -22.64
N ILE A 251 15.83 10.68 -21.94
CA ILE A 251 16.88 9.70 -21.70
C ILE A 251 17.37 9.12 -23.03
N ALA A 252 16.47 8.72 -23.93
CA ALA A 252 16.84 8.18 -25.24
C ALA A 252 17.60 9.21 -26.10
N VAL A 253 17.14 10.47 -26.12
CA VAL A 253 17.82 11.56 -26.84
C VAL A 253 19.19 11.86 -26.24
N ALA A 254 19.30 11.92 -24.91
CA ALA A 254 20.57 12.14 -24.22
C ALA A 254 21.53 10.96 -24.45
N ALA A 255 21.03 9.73 -24.38
CA ALA A 255 21.78 8.53 -24.69
C ALA A 255 22.27 8.54 -26.14
N TYR A 256 21.43 8.84 -27.13
CA TYR A 256 21.85 8.95 -28.53
C TYR A 256 22.97 9.99 -28.73
N ARG A 257 22.88 11.13 -28.03
CA ARG A 257 23.92 12.18 -28.07
C ARG A 257 25.22 11.75 -27.36
N ALA A 258 25.12 11.01 -26.26
CA ALA A 258 26.26 10.56 -25.45
C ALA A 258 26.95 9.30 -26.00
N PHE A 259 26.18 8.36 -26.56
CA PHE A 259 26.64 7.11 -27.18
C PHE A 259 27.09 7.33 -28.63
N ARG A 260 28.04 8.23 -28.86
CA ARG A 260 28.98 7.98 -29.95
C ARG A 260 29.94 6.93 -29.43
N VAL A 261 29.91 5.72 -29.99
CA VAL A 261 30.86 4.65 -29.65
C VAL A 261 32.27 5.17 -29.93
N ARG A 262 32.89 5.70 -28.88
CA ARG A 262 34.20 6.36 -28.91
C ARG A 262 35.24 5.60 -28.09
N SER A 263 34.81 4.59 -27.33
CA SER A 263 35.68 3.78 -26.50
C SER A 263 35.18 2.33 -26.44
N PHE A 264 36.09 1.43 -26.07
CA PHE A 264 35.81 0.00 -25.94
C PHE A 264 34.79 -0.27 -24.82
N GLU A 265 34.84 0.50 -23.74
CA GLU A 265 33.92 0.40 -22.60
C GLU A 265 32.48 0.75 -23.03
N ALA A 266 32.31 1.79 -23.85
CA ALA A 266 31.00 2.16 -24.38
C ALA A 266 30.42 1.09 -25.31
N ALA A 267 31.27 0.43 -26.11
CA ALA A 267 30.87 -0.69 -26.96
C ALA A 267 30.44 -1.91 -26.11
N LEU A 268 31.16 -2.23 -25.04
CA LEU A 268 30.83 -3.31 -24.12
C LEU A 268 29.50 -3.07 -23.41
N MET A 269 29.25 -1.84 -22.96
CA MET A 269 27.96 -1.46 -22.36
C MET A 269 26.80 -1.57 -23.35
N MET A 270 27.02 -1.16 -24.61
CA MET A 270 26.01 -1.27 -25.67
C MET A 270 25.69 -2.73 -26.00
N LEU A 271 26.72 -3.57 -26.14
CA LEU A 271 26.54 -5.02 -26.38
C LEU A 271 25.77 -5.68 -25.24
N ALA A 272 26.14 -5.39 -23.99
CA ALA A 272 25.44 -5.88 -22.81
C ALA A 272 23.96 -5.47 -22.80
N ALA A 273 23.66 -4.20 -23.11
CA ALA A 273 22.28 -3.71 -23.21
C ALA A 273 21.49 -4.41 -24.32
N LEU A 274 22.11 -4.66 -25.48
CA LEU A 274 21.49 -5.33 -26.63
C LEU A 274 21.14 -6.79 -26.29
N ILE A 275 22.05 -7.52 -25.64
CA ILE A 275 21.82 -8.90 -25.17
C ILE A 275 20.65 -8.93 -24.17
N VAL A 276 20.59 -7.98 -23.23
CA VAL A 276 19.49 -7.91 -22.26
C VAL A 276 18.16 -7.61 -22.94
N MET A 277 18.12 -6.63 -23.85
CA MET A 277 16.89 -6.25 -24.56
C MET A 277 16.37 -7.39 -25.42
N LEU A 278 17.24 -8.07 -26.18
CA LEU A 278 16.85 -9.25 -26.95
C LEU A 278 16.32 -10.36 -26.04
N GLY A 279 16.97 -10.62 -24.90
CA GLY A 279 16.47 -11.59 -23.92
C GLY A 279 15.19 -11.18 -23.18
N GLN A 280 14.73 -9.91 -23.24
CA GLN A 280 13.45 -9.45 -22.64
C GLN A 280 12.26 -9.71 -23.55
N MET A 281 12.49 -9.85 -24.85
CA MET A 281 11.42 -9.94 -25.82
C MET A 281 10.73 -11.31 -25.75
N SER A 282 9.39 -11.30 -25.65
CA SER A 282 8.58 -12.52 -25.50
C SER A 282 8.74 -13.54 -26.64
N PHE A 283 9.32 -13.16 -27.78
CA PHE A 283 9.60 -14.04 -28.93
C PHE A 283 11.05 -14.56 -28.99
N ALA A 284 11.92 -14.14 -28.07
CA ALA A 284 13.35 -14.49 -28.11
C ALA A 284 13.61 -16.01 -27.95
N SER A 285 12.74 -16.70 -27.19
CA SER A 285 12.79 -18.16 -27.03
C SER A 285 12.46 -18.94 -28.30
N GLY A 286 11.91 -18.29 -29.33
CA GLY A 286 11.65 -18.94 -30.62
C GLY A 286 12.84 -18.88 -31.60
N ILE A 287 13.87 -18.09 -31.32
CA ILE A 287 14.97 -17.80 -32.26
C ILE A 287 16.31 -18.38 -31.76
N LEU A 288 16.65 -18.21 -30.48
CA LEU A 288 17.89 -18.72 -29.88
C LEU A 288 17.72 -18.84 -28.36
N ASP A 289 17.67 -20.06 -27.83
CA ASP A 289 17.50 -20.33 -26.38
C ASP A 289 18.62 -19.69 -25.52
N TYR A 290 19.81 -19.51 -26.10
CA TYR A 290 21.00 -19.00 -25.40
C TYR A 290 20.87 -17.52 -24.96
N PHE A 291 20.04 -16.70 -25.62
CA PHE A 291 19.85 -15.30 -25.21
C PHE A 291 19.16 -15.18 -23.85
N GLY A 292 18.26 -16.11 -23.51
CA GLY A 292 17.58 -16.15 -22.23
C GLY A 292 18.54 -16.43 -21.07
N GLU A 293 19.44 -17.41 -21.25
CA GLU A 293 20.45 -17.76 -20.25
C GLU A 293 21.48 -16.65 -20.04
N MET A 294 22.02 -16.08 -21.12
CA MET A 294 22.99 -14.97 -21.03
C MET A 294 22.39 -13.77 -20.31
N ARG A 295 21.14 -13.41 -20.63
CA ARG A 295 20.43 -12.33 -19.95
C ARG A 295 20.13 -12.67 -18.50
N SER A 296 19.74 -13.91 -18.19
CA SER A 296 19.55 -14.37 -16.81
C SER A 296 20.84 -14.26 -15.99
N TRP A 297 21.97 -14.73 -16.52
CA TRP A 297 23.27 -14.60 -15.88
C TRP A 297 23.65 -13.13 -15.65
N LEU A 298 23.54 -12.29 -16.68
CA LEU A 298 23.86 -10.86 -16.58
C LEU A 298 22.98 -10.14 -15.55
N MET A 299 21.68 -10.49 -15.49
CA MET A 299 20.72 -9.85 -14.60
C MET A 299 20.81 -10.34 -13.15
N ASN A 300 21.18 -11.61 -12.93
CA ASN A 300 21.26 -12.19 -11.59
C ASN A 300 22.61 -11.99 -10.91
N ILE A 301 23.71 -11.96 -11.68
CA ILE A 301 25.07 -11.89 -11.14
C ILE A 301 25.60 -10.44 -11.15
N PRO A 302 26.07 -9.83 -12.27
CA PRO A 302 26.56 -8.45 -12.27
C PRO A 302 25.51 -7.40 -11.90
N ASN A 303 24.36 -7.44 -12.58
CA ASN A 303 23.29 -6.47 -12.34
C ASN A 303 22.67 -6.68 -10.95
N GLY A 304 22.55 -7.94 -10.51
CA GLY A 304 22.22 -8.28 -9.14
C GLY A 304 23.15 -7.56 -8.17
N ALA A 305 24.46 -7.78 -8.26
CA ALA A 305 25.46 -7.08 -7.43
C ALA A 305 25.31 -5.55 -7.45
N ALA A 306 25.13 -4.95 -8.63
CA ALA A 306 24.94 -3.50 -8.77
C ALA A 306 23.66 -2.97 -8.09
N PHE A 307 22.51 -3.60 -8.36
CA PHE A 307 21.24 -3.21 -7.73
C PHE A 307 21.25 -3.37 -6.21
N ARG A 308 22.00 -4.36 -5.71
CA ARG A 308 22.19 -4.56 -4.28
C ARG A 308 22.91 -3.36 -3.65
N ALA A 309 23.99 -2.89 -4.27
CA ALA A 309 24.70 -1.68 -3.84
C ALA A 309 23.81 -0.42 -3.93
N ILE A 310 23.02 -0.27 -5.01
CA ILE A 310 22.08 0.85 -5.17
C ILE A 310 21.03 0.86 -4.06
N ARG A 311 20.43 -0.29 -3.74
CA ARG A 311 19.42 -0.37 -2.65
C ARG A 311 20.01 0.05 -1.31
N ILE A 312 21.23 -0.39 -1.01
CA ILE A 312 21.94 0.02 0.21
C ILE A 312 22.16 1.53 0.21
N GLY A 313 22.70 2.09 -0.88
CA GLY A 313 22.92 3.53 -1.01
C GLY A 313 21.64 4.36 -0.86
N ALA A 314 20.55 3.90 -1.48
CA ALA A 314 19.24 4.54 -1.38
C ALA A 314 18.65 4.46 0.04
N ALA A 315 18.79 3.31 0.73
CA ALA A 315 18.34 3.14 2.11
C ALA A 315 19.10 4.07 3.07
N VAL A 316 20.43 4.14 2.93
CA VAL A 316 21.26 5.08 3.70
C VAL A 316 20.87 6.52 3.40
N ALA A 317 20.74 6.90 2.13
CA ALA A 317 20.36 8.26 1.74
C ALA A 317 18.98 8.66 2.29
N GLY A 318 17.99 7.77 2.22
CA GLY A 318 16.65 7.99 2.75
C GLY A 318 16.66 8.20 4.27
N LEU A 319 17.47 7.42 4.98
CA LEU A 319 17.59 7.52 6.43
C LEU A 319 18.37 8.77 6.87
N VAL A 320 19.40 9.19 6.11
CA VAL A 320 20.04 10.52 6.28
C VAL A 320 19.01 11.63 6.10
N LEU A 321 18.18 11.56 5.05
CA LEU A 321 17.18 12.59 4.77
C LEU A 321 16.14 12.68 5.89
N ALA A 322 15.63 11.53 6.34
CA ALA A 322 14.68 11.42 7.45
C ALA A 322 15.23 12.07 8.73
N PHE A 323 16.46 11.76 9.10
CA PHE A 323 17.08 12.38 10.27
C PHE A 323 17.38 13.86 10.08
N ARG A 324 17.83 14.28 8.90
CA ARG A 324 18.10 15.69 8.61
C ARG A 324 16.83 16.53 8.76
N MET A 325 15.69 16.00 8.31
CA MET A 325 14.36 16.59 8.50
C MET A 325 13.96 16.58 9.98
N TRP A 326 14.06 15.44 10.68
CA TRP A 326 13.71 15.32 12.11
C TRP A 326 14.46 16.35 12.95
N PHE A 327 15.79 16.40 12.82
CA PHE A 327 16.62 17.29 13.63
C PHE A 327 16.64 18.74 13.12
N SER A 328 15.83 19.08 12.10
CA SER A 328 15.74 20.41 11.51
C SER A 328 17.14 20.97 11.16
N ILE A 329 17.99 20.11 10.60
CA ILE A 329 19.36 20.48 10.19
C ILE A 329 19.35 21.17 8.81
N GLU A 330 18.20 21.21 8.14
CA GLU A 330 17.96 22.09 6.99
C GLU A 330 17.92 23.54 7.47
N SER A 331 19.09 24.18 7.48
CA SER A 331 19.17 25.62 7.61
C SER A 331 18.47 26.23 6.40
N GLU A 332 17.27 26.74 6.63
CA GLU A 332 16.69 27.78 5.80
C GLU A 332 17.68 28.94 5.76
N SER A 333 18.49 29.04 4.70
CA SER A 333 19.19 30.29 4.37
C SER A 333 18.16 31.27 3.80
N PHE A 334 17.15 31.62 4.58
CA PHE A 334 16.10 32.58 4.21
C PHE A 334 16.48 34.02 4.61
N SER A 335 17.77 34.36 4.74
CA SER A 335 18.21 35.71 5.14
C SER A 335 19.11 36.47 4.16
N GLU A 336 19.21 36.07 2.89
CA GLU A 336 19.91 36.90 1.90
C GLU A 336 19.11 36.99 0.60
N ARG A 337 18.13 37.90 0.60
CA ARG A 337 17.60 38.70 -0.54
C ARG A 337 16.25 39.29 -0.11
N SER A 338 16.31 40.30 0.76
CA SER A 338 15.29 41.36 0.83
C SER A 338 15.72 42.51 -0.06
#